data_AF-A0A0T2Q5G1-F1
#
_entry.id   AF-A0A0T2Q5G1-F1
#
_cell.length_a   1.000
_cell.length_b   1.000
_cell.length_c   1.000
_cell.angle_alpha   90.00
_cell.angle_beta   90.00
_cell.angle_gamma   90.00
#
_symmetry.space_group_name_H-M   'P 1'
#
loop_
_entity.id
_entity.type
_entity.pdbx_description
1 polymer ?
#
loop_
_entity_poly.entity_id
_entity_poly.type
_entity_poly.pdbx_seq_one_letter_code
_entity_poly.pdbx_strand_id
1 'polypeptide(L)'
;MSVKAPKGIKRAAKTVKGTIAKVPGPSSNPATNILIWDIATRGVVMIVGRQIEKAMLRMRYEPEKASAIVKGRTMVKSMTATGAARVASKSLPGFLAVTGALLAKTAFDRGYKRRESRQRGEKTLSDQAANAEE
;
A
#
# COMPACT_ATOMS: atom_id res chain seq x y z
N MET A 1 18.72 22.41 10.74
CA MET A 1 17.57 23.05 11.42
C MET A 1 16.64 21.96 11.93
N SER A 2 16.45 21.83 13.25
CA SER A 2 15.58 20.79 13.85
C SER A 2 14.16 21.33 14.01
N VAL A 3 13.23 20.86 13.18
CA VAL A 3 11.81 21.23 13.29
C VAL A 3 11.26 20.64 14.61
N LYS A 4 11.01 21.50 15.60
CA LYS A 4 10.46 21.10 16.90
C LYS A 4 8.98 20.73 16.72
N ALA A 5 8.63 19.49 17.04
CA ALA A 5 7.24 19.05 17.04
C ALA A 5 6.39 19.90 18.01
N PRO A 6 5.17 20.33 17.60
CA PRO A 6 4.28 21.14 18.42
C PRO A 6 3.91 20.43 19.74
N LYS A 7 3.71 21.21 20.80
CA LYS A 7 3.52 20.72 22.18
C LYS A 7 2.38 19.70 22.33
N GLY A 8 1.32 19.83 21.53
CA GLY A 8 0.19 18.89 21.51
C GLY A 8 0.60 17.47 21.07
N ILE A 9 1.43 17.36 20.04
CA ILE A 9 1.95 16.07 19.55
C ILE A 9 2.81 15.39 20.61
N LYS A 10 3.62 16.15 21.36
CA LYS A 10 4.44 15.60 22.45
C LYS A 10 3.62 15.05 23.60
N ARG A 11 2.51 15.71 23.96
CA ARG A 11 1.59 15.25 25.02
C ARG A 11 0.86 13.98 24.58
N ALA A 12 0.31 13.97 23.36
CA ALA A 12 -0.33 12.79 22.80
C ALA A 12 0.63 11.59 22.74
N ALA A 13 1.85 11.80 22.24
CA ALA A 13 2.88 10.76 22.20
C ALA A 13 3.23 10.22 23.60
N LYS A 14 3.30 11.08 24.63
CA LYS A 14 3.58 10.67 26.01
C LYS A 14 2.43 9.84 26.60
N THR A 15 1.19 10.25 26.37
CA THR A 15 0.00 9.51 26.82
C THR A 15 -0.07 8.14 26.15
N VAL A 16 0.07 8.11 24.82
CA VAL A 16 0.08 6.86 24.04
C VAL A 16 1.21 5.93 24.48
N LYS A 17 2.43 6.44 24.70
CA LYS A 17 3.55 5.65 25.23
C LYS A 17 3.23 5.07 26.62
N GLY A 18 2.62 5.86 27.50
CA GLY A 18 2.22 5.41 28.84
C GLY A 18 1.12 4.34 28.81
N THR A 19 0.19 4.43 27.87
CA THR A 19 -0.87 3.43 27.69
C THR A 19 -0.33 2.13 27.10
N ILE A 20 0.50 2.22 26.05
CA ILE A 20 1.11 1.04 25.40
C ILE A 20 2.05 0.31 26.35
N ALA A 21 2.82 1.03 27.17
CA ALA A 21 3.72 0.42 28.15
C ALA A 21 2.99 -0.35 29.27
N LYS A 22 1.69 -0.08 29.48
CA LYS A 22 0.86 -0.73 30.50
C LYS A 22 0.09 -1.94 29.98
N VAL A 23 0.03 -2.15 28.67
CA VAL A 23 -0.61 -3.33 28.07
C VAL A 23 0.48 -4.39 27.91
N PRO A 24 0.41 -5.51 28.66
CA PRO A 24 1.34 -6.61 28.42
C PRO A 24 1.17 -7.10 26.99
N GLY A 25 2.26 -7.14 26.24
CA GLY A 25 2.27 -7.70 24.90
C GLY A 25 2.11 -9.22 24.91
N PRO A 26 1.87 -9.85 23.75
CA PRO A 26 1.71 -11.30 23.63
C PRO A 26 2.93 -12.10 24.12
N SER A 27 4.11 -11.47 24.19
CA SER A 27 5.32 -12.02 24.80
C SER A 27 5.79 -11.13 25.96
N SER A 28 6.44 -11.74 26.96
CA SER A 28 7.16 -11.03 28.02
C SER A 28 8.43 -10.32 27.52
N ASN A 29 8.93 -10.67 26.33
CA ASN A 29 10.08 -10.01 25.70
C ASN A 29 9.62 -8.82 24.82
N PRO A 30 10.06 -7.58 25.13
CA PRO A 30 9.67 -6.40 24.36
C PRO A 30 10.18 -6.43 22.91
N ALA A 31 11.35 -7.01 22.63
CA ALA A 31 11.86 -7.13 21.27
C ALA A 31 10.97 -8.05 20.42
N THR A 32 10.50 -9.15 21.00
CA THR A 32 9.55 -10.07 20.35
C THR A 32 8.22 -9.38 20.06
N ASN A 33 7.70 -8.58 20.99
CA ASN A 33 6.46 -7.83 20.76
C ASN A 33 6.58 -6.87 19.58
N ILE A 34 7.71 -6.17 19.44
CA ILE A 34 7.95 -5.25 18.30
C ILE A 34 8.00 -6.02 16.99
N LEU A 35 8.68 -7.18 16.97
CA LEU A 35 8.74 -8.02 15.77
C LEU A 35 7.35 -8.54 15.37
N ILE A 36 6.56 -9.01 16.34
CA ILE A 36 5.17 -9.44 16.12
C ILE A 36 4.36 -8.29 15.51
N TRP A 37 4.45 -7.08 16.07
CA TRP A 37 3.73 -5.93 15.55
C TRP A 37 4.17 -5.54 14.14
N ASP A 38 5.47 -5.58 13.81
CA ASP A 38 5.97 -5.27 12.47
C ASP A 38 5.44 -6.28 11.44
N ILE A 39 5.51 -7.58 11.76
CA ILE A 39 4.99 -8.65 10.90
C ILE A 39 3.48 -8.52 10.73
N ALA A 40 2.74 -8.34 11.84
CA ALA A 40 1.30 -8.19 11.82
C ALA A 40 0.88 -6.98 10.98
N THR A 41 1.53 -5.83 11.18
CA THR A 41 1.24 -4.60 10.43
C THR A 41 1.47 -4.80 8.93
N ARG A 42 2.58 -5.43 8.54
CA ARG A 42 2.85 -5.77 7.13
C ARG A 42 1.79 -6.71 6.57
N GLY A 43 1.39 -7.72 7.33
CA GLY A 43 0.31 -8.65 6.98
C GLY A 43 -1.01 -7.92 6.72
N VAL A 44 -1.42 -7.06 7.65
CA VAL A 44 -2.65 -6.26 7.56
C VAL A 44 -2.63 -5.38 6.31
N VAL A 45 -1.55 -4.64 6.06
CA VAL A 45 -1.44 -3.76 4.88
C VAL A 45 -1.55 -4.56 3.58
N MET A 46 -0.89 -5.73 3.50
CA MET A 46 -0.96 -6.59 2.31
C MET A 46 -2.36 -7.16 2.06
N ILE A 47 -3.09 -7.51 3.12
CA ILE A 47 -4.47 -8.03 3.00
C ILE A 47 -5.41 -6.91 2.58
N VAL A 48 -5.38 -5.78 3.29
CA VAL A 48 -6.23 -4.62 3.00
C VAL A 48 -6.04 -4.13 1.56
N GLY A 49 -4.77 -4.03 1.11
CA GLY A 49 -4.46 -3.64 -0.27
C GLY A 49 -5.12 -4.56 -1.30
N ARG A 50 -5.02 -5.89 -1.12
CA ARG A 50 -5.66 -6.88 -2.01
C ARG A 50 -7.19 -6.75 -2.02
N GLN A 51 -7.80 -6.50 -0.87
CA GLN A 51 -9.25 -6.35 -0.77
C GLN A 51 -9.75 -5.07 -1.45
N ILE A 52 -9.05 -3.95 -1.27
CA ILE A 52 -9.36 -2.69 -1.95
C ILE A 52 -9.25 -2.87 -3.47
N GLU A 53 -8.17 -3.50 -3.94
CA GLU A 53 -7.96 -3.77 -5.37
C GLU A 53 -9.10 -4.63 -5.95
N LYS A 54 -9.41 -5.75 -5.29
CA LYS A 54 -10.49 -6.65 -5.71
C LYS A 54 -11.85 -5.94 -5.70
N ALA A 55 -12.12 -5.11 -4.69
CA ALA A 55 -13.36 -4.34 -4.60
C ALA A 55 -13.50 -3.35 -5.76
N MET A 56 -12.45 -2.59 -6.08
CA MET A 56 -12.48 -1.66 -7.23
C MET A 56 -12.67 -2.37 -8.56
N LEU A 57 -12.02 -3.53 -8.76
CA LEU A 57 -12.15 -4.31 -10.00
C LEU A 57 -13.55 -4.88 -10.16
N ARG A 58 -14.17 -5.36 -9.07
CA ARG A 58 -15.56 -5.86 -9.07
C ARG A 58 -16.60 -4.80 -9.43
N MET A 59 -16.29 -3.52 -9.31
CA MET A 59 -17.20 -2.45 -9.77
C MET A 59 -17.26 -2.34 -11.30
N ARG A 60 -16.33 -2.98 -12.04
CA ARG A 60 -16.20 -2.85 -13.50
C ARG A 60 -16.12 -4.17 -14.24
N TYR A 61 -15.78 -5.26 -13.57
CA TYR A 61 -15.57 -6.58 -14.15
C TYR A 61 -16.31 -7.65 -13.35
N GLU A 62 -16.62 -8.76 -14.03
CA GLU A 62 -17.19 -9.94 -13.40
C GLU A 62 -16.31 -10.44 -12.23
N PRO A 63 -16.91 -11.03 -11.18
CA PRO A 63 -16.20 -11.45 -9.98
C PRO A 63 -15.01 -12.39 -10.25
N GLU A 64 -15.14 -13.25 -11.26
CA GLU A 64 -14.13 -14.22 -11.68
C GLU A 64 -12.94 -13.52 -12.37
N LYS A 65 -13.21 -12.67 -13.37
CA LYS A 65 -12.18 -11.85 -14.04
C LYS A 65 -11.46 -10.95 -13.04
N ALA A 66 -12.17 -10.30 -12.13
CA ALA A 66 -11.57 -9.48 -11.07
C ALA A 66 -10.64 -10.30 -10.15
N SER A 67 -11.01 -11.54 -9.85
CA SER A 67 -10.18 -12.45 -9.04
C SER A 67 -8.94 -12.92 -9.79
N ALA A 68 -9.07 -13.26 -11.08
CA ALA A 68 -7.96 -13.64 -11.95
C ALA A 68 -6.94 -12.50 -12.09
N ILE A 69 -7.40 -11.27 -12.35
CA ILE A 69 -6.54 -10.07 -12.43
C ILE A 69 -5.68 -9.91 -11.16
N VAL A 70 -6.30 -9.99 -9.97
CA VAL A 70 -5.58 -9.84 -8.70
C VAL A 70 -4.56 -10.96 -8.50
N LYS A 71 -4.89 -12.19 -8.92
CA LYS A 71 -3.98 -13.35 -8.82
C LYS A 71 -2.78 -13.23 -9.74
N GLY A 72 -2.98 -12.95 -11.04
CA GLY A 72 -1.88 -12.89 -12.02
C GLY A 72 -0.96 -11.67 -11.85
N ARG A 73 -1.39 -10.65 -11.10
CA ARG A 73 -0.53 -9.55 -10.67
C ARG A 73 0.62 -9.99 -9.73
N THR A 74 0.43 -11.09 -8.99
CA THR A 74 1.28 -11.45 -7.84
C THR A 74 2.70 -11.89 -8.22
N MET A 75 2.92 -12.49 -9.40
CA MET A 75 4.23 -13.04 -9.78
C MET A 75 5.23 -11.99 -10.30
N VAL A 76 4.86 -11.18 -11.28
CA VAL A 76 5.84 -10.31 -11.98
C VAL A 76 6.00 -8.94 -11.32
N LYS A 77 4.96 -8.42 -10.66
CA LYS A 77 4.92 -7.02 -10.19
C LYS A 77 5.29 -6.83 -8.71
N SER A 78 5.40 -7.92 -7.95
CA SER A 78 5.81 -7.88 -6.55
C SER A 78 7.20 -7.25 -6.37
N MET A 79 8.12 -7.44 -7.32
CA MET A 79 9.45 -6.83 -7.27
C MET A 79 9.43 -5.31 -7.46
N THR A 80 8.70 -4.81 -8.47
CA THR A 80 8.61 -3.36 -8.75
C THR A 80 7.80 -2.63 -7.68
N ALA A 81 6.69 -3.21 -7.24
CA ALA A 81 5.89 -2.64 -6.16
C ALA A 81 6.68 -2.57 -4.84
N THR A 82 7.45 -3.63 -4.52
CA THR A 82 8.31 -3.64 -3.32
C THR A 82 9.44 -2.63 -3.42
N GLY A 83 10.03 -2.44 -4.60
CA GLY A 83 11.06 -1.41 -4.83
C GLY A 83 10.54 0.01 -4.60
N ALA A 84 9.41 0.36 -5.22
CA ALA A 84 8.77 1.66 -5.06
C ALA A 84 8.31 1.89 -3.60
N ALA A 85 7.72 0.88 -2.97
CA ALA A 85 7.30 0.93 -1.57
C ALA A 85 8.50 1.14 -0.64
N ARG A 86 9.65 0.49 -0.90
CA ARG A 86 10.86 0.66 -0.09
C ARG A 86 11.43 2.08 -0.21
N VAL A 87 11.35 2.70 -1.39
CA VAL A 87 11.76 4.11 -1.56
C VAL A 87 10.80 5.04 -0.84
N ALA A 88 9.49 4.83 -0.99
CA ALA A 88 8.46 5.64 -0.34
C ALA A 88 8.54 5.54 1.20
N SER A 89 8.75 4.35 1.75
CA SER A 89 8.74 4.12 3.21
C SER A 89 10.05 4.52 3.91
N LYS A 90 11.14 4.75 3.18
CA LYS A 90 12.43 5.15 3.78
C LYS A 90 12.42 6.56 4.36
N SER A 91 11.58 7.46 3.85
CA SER A 91 11.56 8.85 4.30
C SER A 91 10.28 9.59 3.89
N LEU A 92 9.90 10.61 4.67
CA LEU A 92 8.77 11.50 4.35
C LEU A 92 8.92 12.19 2.98
N PRO A 93 10.10 12.74 2.61
CA PRO A 93 10.30 13.32 1.28
C PRO A 93 10.18 12.30 0.15
N GLY A 94 10.70 11.07 0.33
CA GLY A 94 10.58 9.99 -0.65
C GLY A 94 9.13 9.59 -0.87
N PHE A 95 8.34 9.48 0.21
CA PHE A 95 6.91 9.25 0.13
C PHE A 95 6.19 10.35 -0.66
N LEU A 96 6.46 11.62 -0.35
CA LEU A 96 5.86 12.76 -1.04
C LEU A 96 6.22 12.80 -2.53
N ALA A 97 7.47 12.50 -2.88
CA ALA A 97 7.90 12.45 -4.27
C ALA A 97 7.16 11.34 -5.04
N VAL A 98 7.12 10.12 -4.50
CA VAL A 98 6.45 8.97 -5.15
C VAL A 98 4.95 9.22 -5.26
N THR A 99 4.29 9.61 -4.17
CA THR A 99 2.85 9.85 -4.17
C THR A 99 2.46 11.07 -5.01
N GLY A 100 3.24 12.15 -4.95
CA GLY A 100 3.05 13.33 -5.78
C GLY A 100 3.20 13.02 -7.27
N ALA A 101 4.22 12.25 -7.66
CA ALA A 101 4.39 11.82 -9.05
C ALA A 101 3.22 10.96 -9.54
N LEU A 102 2.70 10.04 -8.70
CA LEU A 102 1.53 9.23 -9.02
C LEU A 102 0.28 10.10 -9.19
N LEU A 103 0.05 11.05 -8.29
CA LEU A 103 -1.09 11.97 -8.37
C LEU A 103 -1.00 12.84 -9.64
N ALA A 104 0.17 13.39 -9.93
CA ALA A 104 0.42 14.14 -11.17
C ALA A 104 0.13 13.28 -12.41
N LYS A 105 0.61 12.03 -12.42
CA LYS A 105 0.33 11.08 -13.52
C LYS A 105 -1.17 10.80 -13.67
N THR A 106 -1.90 10.61 -12.58
CA THR A 106 -3.35 10.40 -12.63
C THR A 106 -4.11 11.61 -13.18
N ALA A 107 -3.71 12.83 -12.81
CA ALA A 107 -4.31 14.05 -13.37
C ALA A 107 -4.06 14.15 -14.89
N PHE A 108 -2.83 13.85 -15.32
CA PHE A 108 -2.46 13.85 -16.73
C PHE A 108 -3.23 12.82 -17.56
N ASP A 109 -3.35 11.58 -17.06
CA ASP A 109 -4.12 10.52 -17.72
C ASP A 109 -5.60 10.85 -17.86
N ARG A 110 -6.16 11.55 -16.85
CA ARG A 110 -7.56 11.93 -16.84
C ARG A 110 -7.87 13.05 -17.83
N GLY A 111 -6.97 14.02 -17.97
CA GLY A 111 -7.15 15.20 -18.82
C GLY A 111 -6.79 14.96 -20.28
N TYR A 112 -5.56 14.52 -20.57
CA TYR A 112 -5.01 14.54 -21.93
C TYR A 112 -5.06 13.19 -22.65
N LYS A 113 -4.88 12.08 -21.93
CA LYS A 113 -4.70 10.75 -22.55
C LYS A 113 -5.79 9.75 -22.19
N ARG A 114 -7.01 10.23 -21.93
CA ARG A 114 -8.09 9.39 -21.38
C ARG A 114 -8.39 8.13 -22.20
N ARG A 115 -8.46 8.22 -23.53
CA ARG A 115 -8.76 7.06 -24.40
C ARG A 115 -7.59 6.07 -24.44
N GLU A 116 -6.38 6.57 -24.67
CA GLU A 116 -5.15 5.76 -24.72
C GLU A 116 -4.89 5.06 -23.38
N SER A 117 -5.01 5.77 -22.25
CA SER A 117 -4.79 5.22 -20.91
C SER A 117 -5.84 4.16 -20.56
N ARG A 118 -7.08 4.27 -21.06
CA ARG A 118 -8.10 3.20 -20.92
C ARG A 118 -7.74 1.95 -21.70
N GLN A 119 -7.35 2.09 -22.98
CA GLN A 119 -7.00 0.94 -23.82
C GLN A 119 -5.77 0.21 -23.27
N ARG A 120 -4.73 0.95 -22.87
CA ARG A 120 -3.53 0.38 -22.22
C ARG A 120 -3.86 -0.30 -20.90
N GLY A 121 -4.74 0.31 -20.11
CA GLY A 121 -5.24 -0.26 -18.86
C GLY A 121 -5.94 -1.60 -19.09
N GLU A 122 -6.91 -1.66 -20.01
CA GLU A 122 -7.65 -2.89 -20.30
C GLU A 122 -6.73 -4.01 -20.78
N LYS A 123 -5.80 -3.71 -21.70
CA LYS A 123 -4.79 -4.69 -22.15
C LYS A 123 -3.96 -5.22 -20.98
N THR A 124 -3.47 -4.34 -20.12
CA THR A 124 -2.68 -4.74 -18.95
C THR A 124 -3.47 -5.63 -17.99
N LEU A 125 -4.78 -5.37 -17.83
CA LEU A 125 -5.65 -6.17 -16.97
C LEU A 125 -6.01 -7.51 -17.62
N SER A 126 -6.21 -7.57 -18.95
CA SER A 126 -6.40 -8.86 -19.64
C SER A 126 -5.16 -9.74 -19.55
N ASP A 127 -3.98 -9.17 -19.77
CA ASP A 127 -2.71 -9.89 -19.68
C ASP A 127 -2.50 -10.44 -18.24
N GLN A 128 -2.88 -9.67 -17.22
CA GLN A 128 -2.86 -10.13 -15.83
C GLN A 128 -3.85 -11.24 -15.55
N ALA A 129 -5.05 -11.19 -16.13
CA ALA A 129 -6.03 -12.26 -15.95
C ALA A 129 -5.54 -13.57 -16.59
N ALA A 130 -4.96 -13.49 -17.79
CA ALA A 130 -4.42 -14.64 -18.51
C ALA A 130 -3.28 -15.33 -17.75
N ASN A 131 -2.33 -14.54 -17.21
CA ASN A 131 -1.21 -15.08 -16.41
C ASN A 131 -1.64 -15.72 -15.07
N ALA A 132 -2.93 -15.67 -14.70
CA ALA A 132 -3.43 -16.30 -13.49
C ALA A 132 -3.92 -17.74 -13.72
N GLU A 133 -4.08 -18.12 -14.98
CA GLU A 133 -4.55 -19.44 -15.42
C GLU A 133 -3.39 -20.39 -15.80
N GLU A 134 -2.19 -19.84 -16.02
CA GLU A 134 -0.90 -20.56 -16.09
C GLU A 134 -0.33 -20.86 -14.70
#